data_AF-I0IAE7-F1
#
_entry.id   AF-I0IAE7-F1
#
_cell.length_a   1.000
_cell.length_b   1.000
_cell.length_c   1.000
_cell.angle_alpha   90.00
_cell.angle_beta   90.00
_cell.angle_gamma   90.00
#
_symmetry.space_group_name_H-M   'P 1'
#
loop_
_entity.id
_entity.type
_entity.pdbx_description
1 polymer ?
#
loop_
_entity_poly.entity_id
_entity_poly.type
_entity_poly.pdbx_seq_one_letter_code
_entity_poly.pdbx_strand_id
1 'polypeptide(L)'
;MFAAQQQLNREAQRLVDAVDLIFPAIYAWDTGAGARPTHELWVSRARAMLDEAKEAGKPVIAFLWTAKGASTDFWRLQLEVALEEADAVAIWGHESWSPKSAWRLETLRLMREGLSLERSSFD
;
A
#
# COMPACT_ATOMS: atom_id res chain seq x y z
N MET A 1 0.13 12.37 16.03
CA MET A 1 0.03 13.35 14.93
C MET A 1 -1.26 13.22 14.09
N PHE A 2 -2.23 12.36 14.47
CA PHE A 2 -3.43 12.10 13.65
C PHE A 2 -4.78 12.34 14.34
N ALA A 3 -4.83 12.82 15.58
CA ALA A 3 -6.07 12.87 16.39
C ALA A 3 -7.25 13.60 15.69
N ALA A 4 -6.99 14.70 14.98
CA ALA A 4 -8.02 15.41 14.22
C ALA A 4 -8.55 14.57 13.04
N GLN A 5 -7.66 13.87 12.32
CA GLN A 5 -8.06 12.97 11.23
C GLN A 5 -8.88 11.79 11.76
N GLN A 6 -8.47 11.19 12.88
CA GLN A 6 -9.19 10.08 13.51
C GLN A 6 -10.59 10.49 13.96
N GLN A 7 -10.75 11.73 14.44
CA GLN A 7 -12.07 12.27 14.78
C GLN A 7 -12.96 12.42 13.55
N LEU A 8 -12.43 12.94 12.44
CA LEU A 8 -13.17 13.04 11.17
C LEU A 8 -13.55 11.66 10.63
N ASN A 9 -12.67 10.67 10.76
CA ASN A 9 -12.98 9.28 10.38
C ASN A 9 -14.15 8.72 11.20
N ARG A 10 -14.19 8.96 12.52
CA ARG A 10 -15.32 8.56 13.38
C ARG A 10 -16.62 9.25 12.98
N GLU A 11 -16.57 10.53 12.62
CA GLU A 11 -17.74 11.27 12.13
C GLU A 11 -18.23 10.75 10.78
N ALA A 12 -17.33 10.19 9.97
CA ALA A 12 -17.62 9.55 8.70
C ALA A 12 -18.09 8.08 8.83
N GLN A 13 -18.41 7.58 10.03
CA GLN A 13 -18.83 6.19 10.25
C GLN A 13 -19.96 5.74 9.31
N ARG A 14 -20.91 6.64 8.97
CA ARG A 14 -21.99 6.33 8.03
C ARG A 14 -21.50 5.95 6.62
N LEU A 15 -20.35 6.48 6.19
CA LEU A 15 -19.72 6.07 4.93
C LEU A 15 -19.09 4.70 5.06
N VAL A 16 -18.43 4.45 6.19
CA VAL A 16 -17.88 3.12 6.50
C VAL A 16 -19.00 2.10 6.44
N ASP A 17 -20.13 2.32 7.11
CA ASP A 17 -21.27 1.40 7.15
C ASP A 17 -21.83 1.06 5.76
N ALA A 18 -21.71 1.98 4.79
CA ALA A 18 -22.27 1.85 3.44
C ALA A 18 -21.36 1.14 2.41
N VAL A 19 -20.13 0.79 2.76
CA VAL A 19 -19.16 0.15 1.84
C VAL A 19 -18.72 -1.23 2.34
N ASP A 20 -18.31 -2.13 1.45
CA ASP A 20 -17.83 -3.45 1.86
C ASP A 20 -16.32 -3.49 2.14
N LEU A 21 -15.56 -2.53 1.59
CA LEU A 21 -14.10 -2.53 1.54
C LEU A 21 -13.55 -1.13 1.82
N ILE A 22 -12.36 -1.06 2.42
CA ILE A 22 -11.64 0.19 2.68
C ILE A 22 -10.36 0.24 1.84
N PHE A 23 -10.13 1.34 1.12
CA PHE A 23 -8.99 1.52 0.22
C PHE A 23 -8.08 2.68 0.67
N PRO A 24 -7.25 2.51 1.71
CA PRO A 24 -6.31 3.55 2.10
C PRO A 24 -5.23 3.74 1.03
N ALA A 25 -5.13 4.95 0.48
CA ALA A 25 -4.13 5.32 -0.51
C ALA A 25 -2.78 5.65 0.16
N ILE A 26 -1.85 4.70 0.15
CA ILE A 26 -0.53 4.80 0.80
C ILE A 26 0.56 5.23 -0.19
N TYR A 27 0.24 6.18 -1.06
CA TYR A 27 1.16 6.61 -2.12
C TYR A 27 2.43 7.26 -1.55
N ALA A 28 3.56 7.04 -2.21
CA ALA A 28 4.74 7.86 -2.01
C ALA A 28 4.46 9.28 -2.54
N TRP A 29 4.55 10.30 -1.68
CA TRP A 29 4.30 11.69 -2.05
C TRP A 29 5.60 12.40 -2.44
N ASP A 30 5.50 13.37 -3.34
CA ASP A 30 6.52 14.42 -3.45
C ASP A 30 6.24 15.46 -2.36
N THR A 31 7.26 15.88 -1.61
CA THR A 31 7.12 16.95 -0.61
C THR A 31 6.96 18.34 -1.24
N GLY A 32 6.93 18.45 -2.57
CA GLY A 32 6.85 19.70 -3.32
C GLY A 32 8.21 20.37 -3.53
N ALA A 33 9.25 19.87 -2.87
CA ALA A 33 10.65 20.28 -3.04
C ALA A 33 11.43 19.35 -4.00
N GLY A 34 10.76 18.45 -4.72
CA GLY A 34 11.41 17.39 -5.50
C GLY A 34 12.04 16.29 -4.64
N ALA A 35 11.82 16.33 -3.32
CA ALA A 35 12.32 15.35 -2.37
C ALA A 35 11.22 14.33 -2.04
N ARG A 36 11.56 13.05 -2.21
CA ARG A 36 10.73 11.93 -1.76
C ARG A 36 10.91 11.71 -0.26
N PRO A 37 9.92 11.14 0.44
CA PRO A 37 10.13 10.70 1.82
C PRO A 37 11.28 9.70 1.88
N THR A 38 11.97 9.65 3.02
CA THR A 38 12.84 8.52 3.30
C THR A 38 12.01 7.24 3.39
N HIS A 39 12.65 6.08 3.21
CA HIS A 39 11.98 4.80 3.33
C HIS A 39 11.31 4.66 4.70
N GLU A 40 12.00 5.05 5.77
CA GLU A 40 11.49 4.97 7.16
C GLU A 40 10.27 5.86 7.38
N LEU A 41 10.30 7.09 6.86
CA LEU A 41 9.18 8.01 6.98
C LEU A 41 7.95 7.50 6.22
N TRP A 42 8.17 6.93 5.03
CA TRP A 42 7.08 6.33 4.26
C TRP A 42 6.49 5.11 5.00
N VAL A 43 7.33 4.18 5.48
CA VAL A 43 6.89 2.97 6.20
C VAL A 43 6.08 3.36 7.44
N SER A 44 6.59 4.28 8.26
CA SER A 44 5.91 4.72 9.49
C SER A 44 4.52 5.29 9.19
N ARG A 45 4.39 6.08 8.12
CA ARG A 45 3.10 6.66 7.73
C ARG A 45 2.17 5.62 7.11
N ALA A 46 2.68 4.75 6.25
CA ALA A 46 1.89 3.70 5.61
C ALA A 46 1.26 2.78 6.66
N ARG A 47 2.05 2.32 7.64
CA ARG A 47 1.56 1.51 8.76
C ARG A 47 0.49 2.24 9.58
N ALA A 48 0.74 3.49 9.97
CA ALA A 48 -0.26 4.26 10.72
C ALA A 48 -1.58 4.46 9.95
N MET A 49 -1.52 4.60 8.61
CA MET A 49 -2.71 4.71 7.77
C MET A 49 -3.46 3.38 7.63
N LEU A 50 -2.74 2.27 7.53
CA LEU A 50 -3.33 0.93 7.45
C LEU A 50 -3.93 0.51 8.79
N ASP A 51 -3.24 0.79 9.91
CA ASP A 51 -3.75 0.52 11.25
C ASP A 51 -5.05 1.27 11.53
N GLU A 52 -5.11 2.55 11.18
CA GLU A 52 -6.35 3.33 11.29
C GLU A 52 -7.46 2.76 10.39
N ALA A 53 -7.14 2.25 9.19
CA ALA A 53 -8.12 1.65 8.31
C ALA A 53 -8.68 0.33 8.87
N LYS A 54 -7.86 -0.45 9.59
CA LYS A 54 -8.30 -1.70 10.23
C LYS A 54 -9.35 -1.47 11.33
N GLU A 55 -9.35 -0.31 11.98
CA GLU A 55 -10.38 0.08 12.98
C GLU A 55 -11.80 0.10 12.40
N ALA A 56 -11.95 0.20 11.07
CA ALA A 56 -13.25 0.11 10.41
C ALA A 56 -13.89 -1.30 10.51
N GLY A 57 -13.14 -2.34 10.87
CA GLY A 57 -13.63 -3.72 10.95
C GLY A 57 -14.02 -4.32 9.60
N LYS A 58 -13.49 -3.77 8.50
CA LYS A 58 -13.76 -4.19 7.11
C LYS A 58 -12.45 -4.58 6.43
N PRO A 59 -12.49 -5.42 5.38
CA PRO A 59 -11.28 -5.75 4.64
C PRO A 59 -10.59 -4.49 4.10
N VAL A 60 -9.28 -4.41 4.31
CA VAL A 60 -8.43 -3.30 3.92
C VAL A 60 -7.64 -3.69 2.69
N ILE A 61 -7.80 -2.91 1.63
CA ILE A 61 -7.06 -3.08 0.38
C ILE A 61 -6.09 -1.91 0.21
N ALA A 62 -4.81 -2.15 0.49
CA ALA A 62 -3.80 -1.11 0.37
C ALA A 62 -3.72 -0.62 -1.08
N PHE A 63 -3.93 0.68 -1.29
CA PHE A 63 -3.93 1.25 -2.63
C PHE A 63 -2.58 1.90 -2.92
N LEU A 64 -1.81 1.29 -3.81
CA LEU A 64 -0.48 1.72 -4.22
C LEU A 64 -0.51 2.38 -5.60
N TRP A 65 0.39 3.33 -5.79
CA TRP A 65 0.59 4.00 -7.07
C TRP A 65 1.99 3.75 -7.60
N THR A 66 2.10 3.33 -8.85
CA THR A 66 3.37 3.16 -9.56
C THR A 66 3.91 4.54 -9.95
N ALA A 67 4.35 5.33 -8.96
CA ALA A 67 4.87 6.67 -9.17
C ALA A 67 6.10 6.63 -10.09
N LYS A 68 6.13 7.50 -11.11
CA LYS A 68 7.27 7.64 -12.03
C LYS A 68 8.55 7.90 -11.24
N GLY A 69 9.57 7.06 -11.42
CA GLY A 69 10.90 7.23 -10.80
C GLY A 69 11.07 6.65 -9.40
N ALA A 70 10.14 5.84 -8.89
CA ALA A 70 10.46 5.01 -7.72
C ALA A 70 11.54 3.99 -8.10
N SER A 71 12.52 3.78 -7.23
CA SER A 71 13.48 2.69 -7.41
C SER A 71 12.77 1.34 -7.25
N THR A 72 13.32 0.30 -7.88
CA THR A 72 12.81 -1.08 -7.73
C THR A 72 12.78 -1.49 -6.25
N ASP A 73 13.83 -1.18 -5.49
CA ASP A 73 13.92 -1.52 -4.06
C ASP A 73 12.86 -0.80 -3.24
N PHE A 74 12.58 0.47 -3.54
CA PHE A 74 11.53 1.20 -2.84
C PHE A 74 10.14 0.69 -3.22
N TRP A 75 9.93 0.25 -4.47
CA TRP A 75 8.68 -0.41 -4.85
C TRP A 75 8.51 -1.76 -4.14
N ARG A 76 9.58 -2.56 -4.03
CA ARG A 76 9.59 -3.81 -3.27
C ARG A 76 9.21 -3.58 -1.80
N LEU A 77 9.83 -2.60 -1.15
CA LEU A 77 9.48 -2.21 0.23
C LEU A 77 8.00 -1.86 0.38
N GLN A 78 7.44 -1.08 -0.57
CA GLN A 78 6.03 -0.70 -0.53
C GLN A 78 5.11 -1.90 -0.63
N LEU A 79 5.43 -2.87 -1.50
CA LEU A 79 4.67 -4.11 -1.62
C LEU A 79 4.76 -4.97 -0.36
N GLU A 80 5.95 -5.11 0.22
CA GLU A 80 6.15 -5.90 1.45
C GLU A 80 5.35 -5.35 2.61
N VAL A 81 5.40 -4.03 2.84
CA VAL A 81 4.57 -3.38 3.87
C VAL A 81 3.08 -3.58 3.59
N ALA A 82 2.65 -3.43 2.34
CA ALA A 82 1.25 -3.61 1.98
C ALA A 82 0.77 -5.06 2.19
N LEU A 83 1.60 -6.05 1.91
CA LEU A 83 1.28 -7.47 2.12
C LEU A 83 1.36 -7.90 3.59
N GLU A 84 2.20 -7.25 4.40
CA GLU A 84 2.27 -7.49 5.84
C GLU A 84 1.04 -6.93 6.57
N GLU A 85 0.52 -5.79 6.10
CA GLU A 85 -0.42 -4.97 6.87
C GLU A 85 -1.84 -4.92 6.32
N ALA A 86 -2.11 -5.41 5.11
CA ALA A 86 -3.42 -5.34 4.47
C ALA A 86 -3.88 -6.69 3.92
N ASP A 87 -5.19 -6.86 3.73
CA ASP A 87 -5.78 -8.11 3.21
C ASP A 87 -5.50 -8.31 1.73
N ALA A 88 -5.35 -7.20 0.99
CA ALA A 88 -5.01 -7.22 -0.42
C ALA A 88 -4.32 -5.92 -0.85
N VAL A 89 -3.76 -5.94 -2.06
CA VAL A 89 -3.09 -4.77 -2.67
C VAL A 89 -3.77 -4.44 -4.00
N ALA A 90 -4.18 -3.19 -4.14
CA ALA A 90 -4.62 -2.62 -5.41
C ALA A 90 -3.49 -1.76 -5.99
N ILE A 91 -3.08 -2.04 -7.23
CA ILE A 91 -1.99 -1.31 -7.91
C ILE A 91 -2.61 -0.41 -8.98
N TRP A 92 -2.39 0.90 -8.83
CA TRP A 92 -2.76 1.93 -9.80
C TRP A 92 -1.52 2.53 -10.47
N GLY A 93 -1.64 3.03 -11.70
CA GLY A 93 -0.50 3.54 -12.46
C GLY A 93 -0.89 4.31 -13.70
N HIS A 94 0.02 5.17 -14.18
CA HIS A 94 -0.14 5.98 -15.39
C HIS A 94 0.80 5.52 -16.54
N GLU A 95 0.39 5.83 -17.77
CA GLU A 95 1.07 5.75 -19.07
C GLU A 95 2.14 4.65 -19.23
N SER A 96 1.75 3.62 -19.98
CA SER A 96 2.50 2.40 -20.31
C SER A 96 2.52 1.34 -19.19
N TRP A 97 1.40 0.61 -19.09
CA TRP A 97 1.36 -0.74 -18.54
C TRP A 97 2.22 -1.69 -19.39
N SER A 98 3.53 -1.46 -19.37
CA SER A 98 4.49 -2.25 -20.13
C SER A 98 4.77 -3.56 -19.39
N PRO A 99 4.77 -4.71 -20.08
CA PRO A 99 5.30 -5.95 -19.51
C PRO A 99 6.74 -5.88 -19.00
N LYS A 100 7.48 -4.85 -19.41
CA LYS A 100 8.89 -4.66 -19.06
C LYS A 100 9.12 -3.59 -17.99
N SER A 101 8.07 -3.00 -17.41
CA SER A 101 8.25 -2.00 -16.37
C SER A 101 8.89 -2.63 -15.13
N ALA A 102 9.85 -1.94 -14.52
CA ALA A 102 10.58 -2.44 -13.35
C ALA A 102 9.63 -2.79 -12.19
N TRP A 103 8.63 -1.93 -11.93
CA TRP A 103 7.62 -2.18 -10.90
C TRP A 103 6.86 -3.48 -11.16
N ARG A 104 6.49 -3.78 -12.42
CA ARG A 104 5.71 -4.98 -12.75
C ARG A 104 6.55 -6.24 -12.61
N LEU A 105 7.78 -6.20 -13.13
CA LEU A 105 8.72 -7.32 -13.01
C LEU A 105 8.97 -7.65 -11.54
N GLU A 106 9.14 -6.64 -10.71
CA GLU A 106 9.36 -6.80 -9.27
C GLU A 106 8.11 -7.32 -8.55
N THR A 107 6.92 -6.81 -8.86
CA THR A 107 5.66 -7.36 -8.32
C THR A 107 5.52 -8.85 -8.66
N LEU A 108 5.77 -9.23 -9.92
CA LEU A 108 5.70 -10.63 -10.34
C LEU A 108 6.76 -11.49 -9.66
N ARG A 109 7.95 -10.95 -9.41
CA ARG A 109 9.01 -11.63 -8.66
C ARG A 109 8.57 -11.92 -7.24
N LEU A 110 8.07 -10.91 -6.51
CA LEU A 110 7.56 -11.06 -5.15
C LEU A 110 6.41 -12.07 -5.06
N MET A 111 5.45 -12.02 -6.00
CA MET A 111 4.35 -12.99 -6.03
C MET A 111 4.84 -14.43 -6.20
N ARG A 112 5.86 -14.65 -7.05
CA ARG A 112 6.45 -15.99 -7.22
C ARG A 112 7.18 -16.47 -5.96
N GLU A 113 7.86 -15.57 -5.27
CA GLU A 113 8.54 -15.87 -4.00
C GLU A 113 7.54 -16.30 -2.93
N GLY A 114 6.44 -15.55 -2.76
CA GLY A 114 5.36 -15.90 -1.83
C GLY A 114 4.70 -17.25 -2.15
N LEU A 115 4.35 -17.50 -3.41
CA LEU A 115 3.77 -18.78 -3.84
C LEU A 115 4.73 -19.97 -3.67
N SER A 116 6.04 -19.73 -3.71
CA SER A 116 7.04 -20.77 -3.49
C SER A 116 7.19 -21.13 -2.01
N LEU A 117 7.07 -20.13 -1.12
CA LEU A 117 7.08 -20.34 0.33
C LEU A 117 5.85 -21.12 0.80
N GLU A 118 4.66 -20.78 0.31
CA GLU A 118 3.42 -21.53 0.64
C GLU A 118 3.50 -22.98 0.18
N ARG A 119 4.07 -23.27 -0.99
CA ARG A 119 4.21 -24.67 -1.46
C ARG A 119 5.21 -25.48 -0.64
N SER A 120 6.30 -24.86 -0.16
CA SER A 120 7.30 -25.53 0.68
C SER A 120 6.83 -25.81 2.11
N SER A 121 5.73 -25.21 2.56
CA SER A 121 5.16 -25.43 3.91
C SER A 121 4.17 -26.60 3.96
N PHE A 122 3.98 -27.31 2.85
CA PHE A 122 3.15 -28.52 2.74
C PHE A 122 3.94 -29.81 2.44
N ASP A 123 5.27 -29.74 2.42
CA ASP A 123 6.19 -30.90 2.35
C ASP A 123 6.78 -31.22 3.74
#